data_AF-A0A9C8C302-F1
#
_entry.id   AF-A0A9C8C302-F1
#
_cell.length_a   1.000
_cell.length_b   1.000
_cell.length_c   1.000
_cell.angle_alpha   90.00
_cell.angle_beta   90.00
_cell.angle_gamma   90.00
#
_symmetry.space_group_name_H-M   'P 1'
#
loop_
_entity.id
_entity.type
_entity.pdbx_description
1 polymer ?
#
loop_
_entity_poly.entity_id
_entity_poly.type
_entity_poly.pdbx_seq_one_letter_code
_entity_poly.pdbx_strand_id
1 'polypeptide(L)'
;YAQASITLADGKTQKGKFIVYGVTIPKNSENPEVAMAFVKMLLSEKGQKIMDDSGQPPYDPPLTKDADTLPLELEDLVEIEG
;
A
#
# COMPACT_ATOMS: atom_id res chain seq x y z
N TYR A 1 -6.10 6.90 -9.00
CA TYR A 1 -4.74 6.70 -9.53
C TYR A 1 -4.72 6.83 -11.05
N ALA A 2 -3.77 7.61 -11.58
CA ALA A 2 -3.65 7.83 -13.02
C ALA A 2 -3.01 6.62 -13.71
N GLN A 3 -3.60 6.18 -14.82
CA GLN A 3 -3.08 5.12 -15.67
C GLN A 3 -2.53 5.76 -16.95
N ALA A 4 -1.30 5.43 -17.34
CA ALA A 4 -0.79 5.81 -18.64
C ALA A 4 -1.52 4.97 -19.71
N SER A 5 -1.96 5.60 -20.80
CA SER A 5 -2.52 4.87 -21.95
C SER A 5 -1.79 5.26 -23.22
N ILE A 6 -1.39 4.25 -24.00
CA ILE A 6 -0.65 4.41 -25.25
C ILE A 6 -1.38 3.62 -26.33
N THR A 7 -1.65 4.27 -27.47
CA THR A 7 -2.16 3.60 -28.67
C THR A 7 -0.99 3.30 -29.61
N LEU A 8 -0.82 2.03 -29.96
CA LEU A 8 0.22 1.55 -30.87
C LEU A 8 -0.14 1.79 -32.34
N ALA A 9 0.85 1.67 -33.22
CA ALA A 9 0.67 1.82 -34.66
C ALA A 9 -0.31 0.81 -35.28
N ASP A 10 -0.57 -0.33 -34.62
CA ASP A 10 -1.59 -1.31 -35.02
C ASP A 10 -3.00 -0.98 -34.49
N GLY A 11 -3.19 0.19 -33.88
CA GLY A 11 -4.46 0.67 -33.34
C GLY A 11 -4.81 0.14 -31.95
N LYS A 12 -4.00 -0.74 -31.35
CA LYS A 12 -4.27 -1.27 -30.01
C LYS A 12 -3.90 -0.26 -28.94
N THR A 13 -4.82 -0.06 -27.99
CA THR A 13 -4.59 0.78 -26.82
C THR A 13 -4.14 -0.09 -25.65
N GLN A 14 -2.95 0.18 -25.12
CA GLN A 14 -2.45 -0.40 -23.88
C GLN A 14 -2.72 0.57 -22.72
N LYS A 15 -3.10 0.02 -21.57
CA LYS A 15 -3.22 0.74 -20.31
C LYS A 15 -2.18 0.23 -19.33
N GLY A 16 -1.31 1.10 -18.86
CA GLY A 16 -0.36 0.82 -17.81
C GLY A 16 -1.07 0.62 -16.47
N LYS A 17 -0.62 -0.37 -15.71
CA LYS A 17 -1.01 -0.50 -14.30
C LYS A 17 -0.32 0.61 -13.50
N PHE A 18 -0.97 1.07 -12.46
CA PHE A 18 -0.40 2.03 -11.51
C PHE A 18 0.70 1.34 -10.68
N ILE A 19 1.71 2.10 -10.25
CA ILE A 19 2.78 1.62 -9.37
C ILE A 19 2.22 1.62 -7.95
N VAL A 20 2.13 0.45 -7.31
CA VAL A 20 1.65 0.28 -5.93
C VAL A 20 2.79 -0.28 -5.08
N TYR A 21 2.96 0.29 -3.89
CA TYR A 21 3.87 -0.23 -2.88
C TYR A 21 3.09 -1.10 -1.89
N GLY A 22 3.62 -2.28 -1.59
CA GLY A 22 3.10 -3.18 -0.56
C GLY A 22 4.11 -3.36 0.57
N VAL A 23 3.62 -3.55 1.78
CA VAL A 23 4.42 -3.83 2.98
C VAL A 23 3.83 -5.03 3.72
N THR A 24 4.68 -5.83 4.36
CA THR A 24 4.26 -6.97 5.19
C THR A 24 5.26 -7.22 6.31
N ILE A 25 4.83 -7.93 7.35
CA ILE A 25 5.70 -8.44 8.42
C ILE A 25 5.96 -9.93 8.14
N PRO A 26 7.20 -10.35 7.86
CA PRO A 26 7.50 -11.76 7.64
C PRO A 26 7.14 -12.62 8.84
N LYS A 27 6.61 -13.84 8.57
CA LYS A 27 6.21 -14.79 9.63
C LYS A 27 7.35 -15.20 10.56
N ASN A 28 8.59 -15.12 10.10
CA ASN A 28 9.80 -15.45 10.85
C ASN A 28 10.58 -14.20 11.32
N SER A 29 9.92 -13.04 11.44
CA SER A 29 10.55 -11.82 11.96
C SER A 29 11.13 -12.08 13.36
N GLU A 30 12.41 -11.72 13.56
CA GLU A 30 13.08 -11.85 14.87
C GLU A 30 12.49 -10.89 15.92
N ASN A 31 11.89 -9.78 15.48
CA ASN A 31 11.30 -8.75 16.34
C ASN A 31 9.93 -8.31 15.78
N PRO A 32 8.88 -9.16 15.89
CA PRO A 32 7.58 -8.87 15.30
C PRO A 32 6.90 -7.65 15.92
N GLU A 33 7.11 -7.39 17.21
CA GLU A 33 6.54 -6.24 17.92
C GLU A 33 7.08 -4.90 17.38
N VAL A 34 8.38 -4.83 17.12
CA VAL A 34 9.03 -3.63 16.55
C VAL A 34 8.58 -3.43 15.11
N ALA A 35 8.48 -4.51 14.33
CA ALA A 35 7.97 -4.46 12.97
C ALA A 35 6.52 -3.94 12.95
N MET A 36 5.66 -4.40 13.88
CA MET A 36 4.30 -3.92 14.03
C MET A 36 4.25 -2.42 14.37
N ALA A 37 5.09 -1.96 15.30
CA ALA A 37 5.19 -0.54 15.63
C ALA A 37 5.61 0.31 14.43
N PHE A 38 6.54 -0.19 13.60
CA PHE A 38 6.96 0.49 12.37
C PHE A 38 5.82 0.56 11.35
N VAL A 39 5.11 -0.55 11.10
CA VAL A 39 3.99 -0.57 10.14
C VAL A 39 2.88 0.39 10.59
N LYS A 40 2.52 0.40 11.87
CA LYS A 40 1.56 1.39 12.42
C LYS A 40 2.01 2.83 12.19
N MET A 41 3.29 3.12 12.42
CA MET A 41 3.84 4.46 12.16
C MET A 41 3.78 4.82 10.68
N LEU A 42 4.13 3.89 9.79
CA LEU A 42 4.09 4.08 8.35
C LEU A 42 2.67 4.37 7.84
N LEU A 43 1.66 3.65 8.36
CA LEU A 43 0.26 3.79 7.97
C LEU A 43 -0.46 4.96 8.66
N SER A 44 0.08 5.49 9.75
CA SER A 44 -0.46 6.68 10.43
C SER A 44 -0.39 7.94 9.56
N GLU A 45 -1.16 8.97 9.91
CA GLU A 45 -1.13 10.29 9.25
C GLU A 45 0.30 10.84 9.07
N LYS A 46 1.16 10.63 10.09
CA LYS A 46 2.56 11.07 10.04
C LYS A 46 3.34 10.33 8.95
N GLY A 47 3.21 9.00 8.88
CA GLY A 47 3.91 8.19 7.89
C GLY A 47 3.41 8.49 6.47
N GLN A 48 2.09 8.59 6.31
CA GLN A 48 1.44 8.99 5.06
C GLN A 48 1.91 10.36 4.58
N LYS A 49 2.01 11.35 5.47
CA LYS A 49 2.53 12.67 5.13
C LYS A 49 3.99 12.63 4.65
N ILE A 50 4.85 11.83 5.30
CA ILE A 50 6.25 11.67 4.88
C ILE A 50 6.33 11.09 3.47
N MET A 51 5.50 10.10 3.16
CA MET A 51 5.45 9.48 1.83
C MET A 51 4.97 10.48 0.77
N ASP A 52 3.92 11.25 1.06
CA ASP A 52 3.40 12.29 0.18
C ASP A 52 4.44 13.40 -0.08
N ASP A 53 5.07 13.92 0.98
CA ASP A 53 6.16 14.91 0.88
C ASP A 53 7.37 14.37 0.08
N SER A 54 7.52 13.04 0.01
CA SER A 54 8.57 12.36 -0.77
C SER A 54 8.14 12.05 -2.22
N GLY A 55 6.97 12.50 -2.65
CA GLY A 55 6.43 12.28 -4.00
C GLY A 55 5.82 10.90 -4.21
N GLN A 56 5.51 10.19 -3.13
CA GLN A 56 4.85 8.89 -3.14
C GLN A 56 3.49 9.00 -2.42
N PRO A 57 2.49 9.62 -3.05
CA PRO A 57 1.18 9.81 -2.42
C PRO A 57 0.59 8.46 -2.00
N PRO A 58 0.27 8.26 -0.72
CA PRO A 58 -0.26 7.00 -0.20
C PRO A 58 -1.67 6.71 -0.72
N TYR A 59 -2.10 5.47 -0.56
CA TYR A 59 -3.52 5.11 -0.66
C TYR A 59 -4.18 5.44 0.68
N ASP A 60 -5.27 6.20 0.63
CA ASP A 60 -6.01 6.64 1.81
C ASP A 60 -7.51 6.24 1.67
N PRO A 61 -7.99 5.26 2.46
CA PRO A 61 -7.22 4.48 3.43
C PRO A 61 -6.26 3.48 2.74
N PRO A 62 -5.16 3.06 3.42
CA PRO A 62 -4.30 1.99 2.93
C PRO A 62 -5.09 0.69 2.69
N LEU A 63 -4.73 -0.06 1.65
CA LEU A 63 -5.47 -1.27 1.25
C LEU A 63 -4.75 -2.56 1.64
N THR A 64 -5.52 -3.59 2.02
CA THR A 64 -5.05 -4.97 2.16
C THR A 64 -5.90 -5.94 1.33
N LYS A 65 -5.28 -6.99 0.79
CA LYS A 65 -5.98 -8.09 0.11
C LYS A 65 -6.28 -9.28 1.02
N ASP A 66 -5.54 -9.38 2.12
CA ASP A 66 -5.51 -10.60 2.93
C ASP A 66 -6.17 -10.35 4.29
N ALA A 67 -7.49 -10.12 4.27
CA ALA A 67 -8.31 -9.85 5.45
C ALA A 67 -8.11 -10.91 6.56
N ASP A 68 -8.03 -12.19 6.18
CA ASP A 68 -7.90 -13.32 7.11
C ASP A 68 -6.59 -13.34 7.91
N THR A 69 -5.57 -12.61 7.44
CA THR A 69 -4.25 -12.57 8.07
C THR A 69 -3.89 -11.20 8.62
N LEU A 70 -4.82 -10.25 8.53
CA LEU A 70 -4.62 -8.91 9.04
C LEU A 70 -4.58 -8.96 10.58
N PRO A 71 -3.51 -8.48 11.21
CA PRO A 71 -3.47 -8.36 12.66
C PRO A 71 -4.53 -7.36 13.15
N LEU A 72 -5.23 -7.70 14.23
CA LEU A 72 -6.27 -6.88 14.86
C LEU A 72 -5.83 -5.43 15.06
N GLU A 73 -4.54 -5.20 15.34
CA GLU A 73 -4.03 -3.86 15.61
C GLU A 73 -3.89 -2.96 14.38
N LEU A 74 -4.14 -3.49 13.18
CA LEU A 74 -4.15 -2.75 11.92
C LEU A 74 -5.56 -2.60 11.32
N GLU A 75 -6.59 -3.25 11.88
CA GLU A 75 -7.96 -3.23 11.33
C GLU A 75 -8.53 -1.82 11.17
N ASP A 76 -8.28 -0.92 12.13
CA ASP A 76 -8.75 0.47 12.07
C ASP A 76 -7.93 1.37 11.13
N LEU A 77 -6.81 0.87 10.59
CA LEU A 77 -5.87 1.63 9.78
C LEU A 77 -5.88 1.25 8.30
N VAL A 78 -6.59 0.18 7.92
CA VAL A 78 -6.61 -0.31 6.54
C VAL A 78 -8.02 -0.69 6.09
N GLU A 79 -8.28 -0.61 4.80
CA GLU A 79 -9.50 -1.11 4.17
C GLU A 79 -9.18 -2.39 3.37
N ILE A 80 -10.13 -3.32 3.36
CA ILE A 80 -10.00 -4.56 2.59
C ILE A 80 -10.36 -4.27 1.13
N GLU A 81 -9.44 -4.53 0.21
CA GLU A 81 -9.69 -4.43 -1.23
C GLU A 81 -10.69 -5.50 -1.65
N GLY A 82 -11.84 -5.07 -2.18
CA GLY A 82 -12.94 -5.94 -2.64
C GLY A 82 -12.76 -6.55 -4.02
#